data_AF-A0A954UMK4-F1
#
_entry.id   AF-A0A954UMK4-F1
#
_cell.length_a   1.000
_cell.length_b   1.000
_cell.length_c   1.000
_cell.angle_alpha   90.00
_cell.angle_beta   90.00
_cell.angle_gamma   90.00
#
_symmetry.space_group_name_H-M   'P 1'
#
loop_
_entity.id
_entity.type
_entity.pdbx_description
1 polymer ?
#
loop_
_entity_poly.entity_id
_entity_poly.type
_entity_poly.pdbx_seq_one_letter_code
_entity_poly.pdbx_strand_id
1 'polypeptide(L)'
;MLDSTVVFNELMYNPPDGQSEWLELHNQMAVDIDLSNWSIDGIDFRFPNQTRLAGGEYLVIAEDPARLGIVPAGIQVFGPYGGRLDGAGERLRLLNISDRVMDELTYSDRGDWPDAADGSGLTLAKRDPQMASAPADNWTHSAEVNGTPGSRNFVPFDATPREYSLVAQNAEWRYQAADAAPSSAWRNVDFNDANWPSAPSVLYAGQFPTLEPPADPGAISATSPNINNPSFELNSNAEVGYGQVDGWNAIGTTGINPSTSGQSPFADNGQTPDGRQIAFIQGRGSLSQTITGLEIDAEYQVELHYNARNCCGATPTISVSFGGQVLLAPTNVEPVEGTDYHVAIMPFTATAESGQLLIRNVASTG
;
A
#
# COMPACT_ATOMS: atom_id res chain seq x y z
N MET A 1 -0.97 29.40 -9.04
CA MET A 1 0.26 28.94 -8.35
C MET A 1 0.43 29.82 -7.14
N LEU A 2 0.26 29.27 -5.95
CA LEU A 2 0.64 29.96 -4.71
C LEU A 2 2.17 29.84 -4.60
N ASP A 3 2.89 30.95 -4.35
CA ASP A 3 4.37 30.98 -4.27
C ASP A 3 4.85 30.65 -2.85
N SER A 4 4.47 29.51 -2.29
CA SER A 4 5.00 29.10 -0.98
C SER A 4 5.68 27.76 -1.06
N THR A 5 6.72 27.65 -0.24
CA THR A 5 7.48 26.43 0.00
C THR A 5 7.18 25.84 1.36
N VAL A 6 6.42 26.55 2.20
CA VAL A 6 5.84 26.00 3.42
C VAL A 6 4.44 25.54 3.10
N VAL A 7 4.16 24.26 3.32
CA VAL A 7 2.92 23.59 2.93
C VAL A 7 2.33 22.80 4.09
N PHE A 8 1.01 22.58 4.06
CA PHE A 8 0.37 21.58 4.91
C PHE A 8 0.94 20.18 4.59
N ASN A 9 1.21 19.36 5.59
CA ASN A 9 1.84 18.04 5.41
C ASN A 9 1.05 16.88 6.03
N GLU A 10 0.48 17.07 7.20
CA GLU A 10 -0.26 16.02 7.91
C GLU A 10 -1.32 16.64 8.85
N LEU A 11 -2.51 16.03 8.95
CA LEU A 11 -3.63 16.51 9.74
C LEU A 11 -4.29 15.37 10.53
N MET A 12 -4.49 15.57 11.83
CA MET A 12 -5.39 14.79 12.66
C MET A 12 -6.67 15.61 12.90
N TYR A 13 -7.62 15.56 11.97
CA TYR A 13 -8.84 16.38 12.02
C TYR A 13 -10.00 15.73 12.80
N ASN A 14 -9.94 14.42 13.03
CA ASN A 14 -10.90 13.70 13.86
C ASN A 14 -10.17 12.66 14.72
N PRO A 15 -9.51 13.07 15.82
CA PRO A 15 -8.79 12.17 16.71
C PRO A 15 -9.75 11.25 17.49
N PRO A 16 -9.31 10.03 17.86
CA PRO A 16 -10.01 9.21 18.83
C PRO A 16 -10.16 9.90 20.19
N ASP A 17 -11.15 9.46 20.97
CA ASP A 17 -11.40 9.97 22.32
C ASP A 17 -10.12 10.01 23.17
N GLY A 18 -9.84 11.17 23.77
CA GLY A 18 -8.67 11.37 24.62
C GLY A 18 -7.42 11.89 23.91
N GLN A 19 -7.40 11.94 22.57
CA GLN A 19 -6.31 12.54 21.78
C GLN A 19 -6.64 13.96 21.30
N SER A 20 -5.65 14.71 20.81
CA SER A 20 -5.84 16.09 20.32
C SER A 20 -5.84 16.17 18.81
N GLU A 21 -6.58 17.15 18.28
CA GLU A 21 -6.46 17.56 16.89
C GLU A 21 -5.13 18.28 16.69
N TRP A 22 -4.55 18.10 15.51
CA TRP A 22 -3.32 18.79 15.15
C TRP A 22 -3.14 18.86 13.65
N LEU A 23 -2.31 19.78 13.21
CA LEU A 23 -1.84 19.87 11.85
C LEU A 23 -0.33 20.12 11.82
N GLU A 24 0.29 19.75 10.73
CA GLU A 24 1.71 19.91 10.49
C GLU A 24 1.98 20.70 9.23
N LEU A 25 2.99 21.56 9.32
CA LEU A 25 3.59 22.25 8.19
C LEU A 25 4.97 21.67 7.89
N HIS A 26 5.30 21.59 6.60
CA HIS A 26 6.63 21.20 6.11
C HIS A 26 7.25 22.32 5.29
N ASN A 27 8.55 22.59 5.50
CA ASN A 27 9.31 23.48 4.64
C ASN A 27 10.02 22.71 3.53
N GLN A 28 9.54 22.86 2.30
CA GLN A 28 10.09 22.24 1.09
C GLN A 28 11.44 22.82 0.66
N MET A 29 11.84 23.99 1.17
CA MET A 29 13.15 24.57 0.87
C MET A 29 14.25 24.04 1.78
N ALA A 30 15.49 24.12 1.30
CA ALA A 30 16.69 23.90 2.10
C ALA A 30 17.10 25.12 2.97
N VAL A 31 16.29 26.19 2.97
CA VAL A 31 16.57 27.42 3.73
C VAL A 31 15.48 27.67 4.76
N ASP A 32 15.87 28.29 5.88
CA ASP A 32 14.95 28.67 6.94
C ASP A 32 13.94 29.72 6.48
N ILE A 33 12.70 29.55 6.94
CA ILE A 33 11.59 30.47 6.70
C ILE A 33 11.14 31.10 8.01
N ASP A 34 10.98 32.42 7.99
CA ASP A 34 10.43 33.19 9.09
C ASP A 34 8.91 33.19 9.01
N LEU A 35 8.28 32.50 9.98
CA LEU A 35 6.83 32.40 10.13
C LEU A 35 6.29 33.42 11.15
N SER A 36 7.11 34.38 11.60
CA SER A 36 6.71 35.36 12.61
C SER A 36 5.44 36.09 12.21
N ASN A 37 4.41 35.99 13.06
CA ASN A 37 3.09 36.58 12.84
C ASN A 37 2.36 36.09 11.59
N TRP A 38 2.76 34.97 10.98
CA TRP A 38 1.90 34.27 10.02
C TRP A 38 0.69 33.70 10.77
N SER A 39 -0.38 33.38 10.05
CA SER A 39 -1.59 32.83 10.64
C SER A 39 -2.17 31.69 9.82
N ILE A 40 -2.92 30.82 10.49
CA ILE A 40 -3.69 29.74 9.86
C ILE A 40 -5.17 30.06 10.08
N ASP A 41 -5.83 30.36 8.98
CA ASP A 41 -7.28 30.50 8.92
C ASP A 41 -7.93 29.10 8.83
N GLY A 42 -9.00 28.90 9.60
CA GLY A 42 -9.62 27.59 9.88
C GLY A 42 -9.50 27.18 11.36
N ILE A 43 -8.32 27.37 11.97
CA ILE A 43 -8.07 27.07 13.40
C ILE A 43 -7.79 28.31 14.26
N ASP A 44 -7.93 29.51 13.70
CA ASP A 44 -7.68 30.80 14.35
C ASP A 44 -6.31 30.88 15.06
N PHE A 45 -5.27 30.36 14.40
CA PHE A 45 -3.92 30.31 14.97
C PHE A 45 -3.02 31.40 14.39
N ARG A 46 -2.21 32.05 15.24
CA ARG A 46 -1.16 32.99 14.81
C ARG A 46 0.17 32.60 15.44
N PHE A 47 1.19 32.48 14.59
CA PHE A 47 2.54 32.18 15.02
C PHE A 47 3.12 33.33 15.87
N PRO A 48 3.76 33.02 17.01
CA PRO A 48 4.50 33.99 17.79
C PRO A 48 5.57 34.72 16.96
N ASN A 49 6.02 35.86 17.46
CA ASN A 49 7.19 36.51 16.89
C ASN A 49 8.44 35.64 17.11
N GLN A 50 9.40 35.72 16.18
CA GLN A 50 10.63 34.92 16.16
C GLN A 50 10.42 33.42 15.89
N THR A 51 9.27 33.02 15.33
CA THR A 51 9.08 31.65 14.86
C THR A 51 9.81 31.43 13.54
N ARG A 52 10.68 30.44 13.51
CA ARG A 52 11.46 30.05 12.33
C ARG A 52 11.29 28.58 12.06
N LEU A 53 10.93 28.23 10.84
CA LEU A 53 10.92 26.84 10.37
C LEU A 53 12.18 26.60 9.53
N ALA A 54 13.06 25.74 10.01
CA ALA A 54 14.31 25.44 9.31
C ALA A 54 14.06 24.75 7.96
N GLY A 55 15.06 24.78 7.08
CA GLY A 55 14.98 24.14 5.77
C GLY A 55 14.77 22.62 5.87
N GLY A 56 13.76 22.08 5.21
CA GLY A 56 13.46 20.63 5.22
C GLY A 56 12.84 20.12 6.52
N GLU A 57 12.55 20.99 7.48
CA GLU A 57 12.01 20.62 8.80
C GLU A 57 10.49 20.71 8.85
N TYR A 58 9.95 20.02 9.87
CA TYR A 58 8.54 19.95 10.20
C TYR A 58 8.20 20.80 11.43
N LEU A 59 6.96 21.25 11.52
CA LEU A 59 6.42 21.97 12.66
C LEU A 59 4.98 21.56 12.88
N VAL A 60 4.63 21.29 14.14
CA VAL A 60 3.30 20.81 14.53
C VAL A 60 2.55 21.91 15.30
N ILE A 61 1.25 22.03 15.04
CA ILE A 61 0.32 22.91 15.76
C ILE A 61 -0.84 22.05 16.26
N ALA A 62 -1.05 22.00 17.57
CA ALA A 62 -2.06 21.15 18.22
C ALA A 62 -3.11 21.96 18.99
N GLU A 63 -4.34 21.43 19.04
CA GLU A 63 -5.46 21.99 19.82
C GLU A 63 -5.14 21.95 21.31
N ASP A 64 -4.55 20.84 21.77
CA ASP A 64 -4.01 20.64 23.10
C ASP A 64 -2.65 19.92 23.01
N PRO A 65 -1.53 20.67 23.05
CA PRO A 65 -0.19 20.08 22.99
C PRO A 65 0.10 19.05 24.10
N ALA A 66 -0.61 19.10 25.24
CA ALA A 66 -0.41 18.13 26.32
C ALA A 66 -1.02 16.74 26.00
N ARG A 67 -1.94 16.69 25.03
CA ARG A 67 -2.58 15.47 24.52
C ARG A 67 -2.04 15.03 23.16
N LEU A 68 -1.07 15.77 22.61
CA LEU A 68 -0.33 15.36 21.43
C LEU A 68 0.52 14.12 21.78
N GLY A 69 0.61 13.19 20.82
CA GLY A 69 1.42 11.98 20.96
C GLY A 69 2.92 12.25 21.04
N ILE A 70 3.72 11.22 20.76
CA ILE A 70 5.18 11.35 20.76
C ILE A 70 5.61 12.16 19.53
N VAL A 71 6.33 13.26 19.78
CA VAL A 71 6.98 14.06 18.74
C VAL A 71 8.50 13.97 18.93
N PRO A 72 9.31 13.79 17.86
CA PRO A 72 10.77 13.77 17.96
C PRO A 72 11.34 15.00 18.65
N ALA A 73 12.43 14.81 19.40
CA ALA A 73 13.12 15.90 20.08
C ALA A 73 13.65 16.93 19.07
N GLY A 74 13.39 18.21 19.32
CA GLY A 74 13.84 19.32 18.47
C GLY A 74 12.76 19.84 17.51
N ILE A 75 11.66 19.11 17.33
CA ILE A 75 10.52 19.59 16.56
C ILE A 75 9.75 20.64 17.36
N GLN A 76 9.38 21.73 16.71
CA GLN A 76 8.59 22.79 17.32
C GLN A 76 7.12 22.39 17.35
N VAL A 77 6.53 22.41 18.55
CA VAL A 77 5.11 22.18 18.76
C VAL A 77 4.48 23.48 19.28
N PHE A 78 3.45 23.96 18.59
CA PHE A 78 2.66 25.12 18.97
C PHE A 78 1.24 24.72 19.40
N GLY A 79 0.58 25.63 20.10
CA GLY A 79 -0.77 25.47 20.62
C GLY A 79 -0.87 26.01 22.06
N PRO A 80 -2.05 25.89 22.71
CA PRO A 80 -3.31 25.46 22.10
C PRO A 80 -3.80 26.47 21.05
N TYR A 81 -4.40 25.99 19.96
CA TYR A 81 -5.13 26.87 19.04
C TYR A 81 -6.59 27.04 19.47
N GLY A 82 -7.25 28.09 18.96
CA GLY A 82 -8.58 28.49 19.44
C GLY A 82 -9.77 27.90 18.69
N GLY A 83 -9.59 27.54 17.42
CA GLY A 83 -10.60 26.88 16.60
C GLY A 83 -10.66 25.37 16.80
N ARG A 84 -11.32 24.68 15.88
CA ARG A 84 -11.41 23.22 15.81
C ARG A 84 -11.37 22.82 14.34
N LEU A 85 -10.69 21.74 14.03
CA LEU A 85 -10.77 21.15 12.70
C LEU A 85 -12.16 20.55 12.45
N ASP A 86 -12.74 20.80 11.28
CA ASP A 86 -14.03 20.21 10.91
C ASP A 86 -13.85 18.73 10.54
N GLY A 87 -14.56 17.86 11.25
CA GLY A 87 -14.58 16.42 11.02
C GLY A 87 -15.07 16.04 9.62
N ALA A 88 -15.97 16.84 9.03
CA ALA A 88 -16.51 16.59 7.69
C ALA A 88 -15.67 17.20 6.56
N GLY A 89 -14.65 17.99 6.90
CA GLY A 89 -13.85 18.75 5.94
C GLY A 89 -14.02 20.25 6.03
N GLU A 90 -12.94 20.96 5.74
CA GLU A 90 -12.95 22.42 5.64
C GLU A 90 -11.84 22.91 4.70
N ARG A 91 -11.70 24.23 4.63
CA ARG A 91 -10.63 24.91 3.91
C ARG A 91 -9.71 25.62 4.89
N LEU A 92 -8.47 25.15 4.97
CA LEU A 92 -7.39 25.76 5.72
C LEU A 92 -6.53 26.65 4.83
N ARG A 93 -6.13 27.81 5.34
CA ARG A 93 -5.23 28.73 4.62
C ARG A 93 -4.09 29.19 5.51
N LEU A 94 -2.86 28.96 5.04
CA LEU A 94 -1.66 29.55 5.61
C LEU A 94 -1.48 30.95 5.04
N LEU A 95 -1.50 31.97 5.89
CA LEU A 95 -1.41 33.37 5.54
C LEU A 95 -0.12 33.96 6.10
N ASN A 96 0.63 34.71 5.29
CA ASN A 96 1.77 35.46 5.80
C ASN A 96 1.32 36.74 6.54
N ILE A 97 2.29 37.50 7.07
CA ILE A 97 2.03 38.76 7.82
C ILE A 97 1.30 39.85 7.01
N SER A 98 1.26 39.75 5.67
CA SER A 98 0.54 40.67 4.79
C SER A 98 -0.79 40.08 4.27
N ASP A 99 -1.30 39.04 4.92
CA ASP A 99 -2.52 38.31 4.55
C ASP A 99 -2.47 37.67 3.15
N ARG A 100 -1.28 37.46 2.59
CA ARG A 100 -1.11 36.70 1.35
C ARG A 100 -1.25 35.21 1.66
N VAL A 101 -2.09 34.52 0.91
CA VAL A 101 -2.18 33.06 0.94
C VAL A 101 -0.87 32.46 0.46
N MET A 102 -0.23 31.71 1.33
CA MET A 102 1.00 30.98 1.10
C MET A 102 0.69 29.55 0.69
N ASP A 103 -0.12 28.83 1.47
CA ASP A 103 -0.62 27.51 1.10
C ASP A 103 -2.10 27.38 1.47
N GLU A 104 -2.77 26.44 0.82
CA GLU A 104 -4.18 26.18 0.99
C GLU A 104 -4.48 24.69 0.85
N LEU A 105 -5.24 24.16 1.80
CA LEU A 105 -5.75 22.80 1.80
C LEU A 105 -7.26 22.84 1.98
N THR A 106 -8.00 22.31 1.02
CA THR A 106 -9.42 21.98 1.22
C THR A 106 -9.52 20.47 1.35
N TYR A 107 -9.89 19.94 2.51
CA TYR A 107 -10.03 18.49 2.73
C TYR A 107 -11.49 18.10 2.98
N SER A 108 -11.80 16.80 2.92
CA SER A 108 -13.12 16.23 3.21
C SER A 108 -12.97 14.82 3.81
N ASP A 109 -14.01 14.34 4.50
CA ASP A 109 -14.15 12.98 5.00
C ASP A 109 -14.66 11.98 3.94
N ARG A 110 -14.86 12.43 2.69
CA ARG A 110 -15.52 11.67 1.62
C ARG A 110 -14.94 11.94 0.24
N GLY A 111 -15.33 11.10 -0.72
CA GLY A 111 -15.06 11.31 -2.14
C GLY A 111 -13.67 10.83 -2.53
N ASP A 112 -12.84 11.74 -3.03
CA ASP A 112 -11.45 11.45 -3.40
C ASP A 112 -10.49 11.49 -2.20
N TRP A 113 -10.99 11.82 -1.00
CA TRP A 113 -10.24 11.87 0.25
C TRP A 113 -10.28 10.52 0.99
N PRO A 114 -9.25 10.19 1.78
CA PRO A 114 -9.19 8.91 2.50
C PRO A 114 -10.10 8.90 3.74
N ASP A 115 -11.18 8.12 3.70
CA ASP A 115 -12.11 7.94 4.82
C ASP A 115 -11.43 7.42 6.12
N ALA A 116 -10.30 6.72 5.99
CA ALA A 116 -9.60 6.14 7.13
C ALA A 116 -9.04 7.20 8.12
N ALA A 117 -8.82 8.43 7.67
CA ALA A 117 -8.37 9.53 8.55
C ALA A 117 -9.50 10.10 9.44
N ASP A 118 -10.74 9.62 9.28
CA ASP A 118 -11.91 10.09 10.02
C ASP A 118 -12.19 9.23 11.26
N GLY A 119 -11.48 9.49 12.37
CA GLY A 119 -11.82 8.91 13.68
C GLY A 119 -11.22 7.54 13.99
N SER A 120 -10.49 6.92 13.06
CA SER A 120 -9.83 5.61 13.30
C SER A 120 -8.50 5.71 14.06
N GLY A 121 -7.98 6.93 14.25
CA GLY A 121 -6.64 7.19 14.79
C GLY A 121 -5.56 7.33 13.73
N LEU A 122 -5.87 7.13 12.45
CA LEU A 122 -4.98 7.51 11.34
C LEU A 122 -5.17 9.00 11.00
N THR A 123 -4.11 9.62 10.48
CA THR A 123 -4.14 11.04 10.04
C THR A 123 -4.33 11.13 8.53
N LEU A 124 -4.73 12.31 8.06
CA LEU A 124 -4.63 12.68 6.66
C LEU A 124 -3.19 13.15 6.38
N ALA A 125 -2.43 12.32 5.67
CA ALA A 125 -1.00 12.49 5.43
C ALA A 125 -0.69 12.70 3.95
N LYS A 126 0.14 13.70 3.63
CA LYS A 126 0.63 13.94 2.29
C LYS A 126 1.59 12.82 1.86
N ARG A 127 1.40 12.27 0.66
CA ARG A 127 2.18 11.12 0.13
C ARG A 127 3.65 11.44 -0.07
N ASP A 128 3.93 12.63 -0.59
CA ASP A 128 5.28 13.16 -0.75
C ASP A 128 5.30 14.60 -0.21
N PRO A 129 6.16 14.91 0.78
CA PRO A 129 6.23 16.25 1.35
C PRO A 129 6.57 17.34 0.32
N GLN A 130 7.08 16.99 -0.86
CA GLN A 130 7.38 17.91 -1.96
C GLN A 130 6.18 18.19 -2.89
N MET A 131 5.04 17.52 -2.69
CA MET A 131 3.83 17.77 -3.48
C MET A 131 3.06 19.00 -2.98
N ALA A 132 2.29 19.59 -3.89
CA ALA A 132 1.34 20.65 -3.56
C ALA A 132 0.19 20.11 -2.68
N SER A 133 -0.46 20.99 -1.93
CA SER A 133 -1.60 20.62 -1.06
C SER A 133 -2.88 20.28 -1.83
N ALA A 134 -2.95 20.65 -3.12
CA ALA A 134 -3.95 20.13 -4.05
C ALA A 134 -3.23 19.38 -5.21
N PRO A 135 -3.87 18.37 -5.83
CA PRO A 135 -5.22 17.84 -5.57
C PRO A 135 -5.28 16.84 -4.38
N ALA A 136 -6.49 16.33 -4.10
CA ALA A 136 -6.73 15.30 -3.07
C ALA A 136 -5.85 14.05 -3.24
N ASP A 137 -5.55 13.65 -4.48
CA ASP A 137 -4.69 12.50 -4.81
C ASP A 137 -3.28 12.57 -4.17
N ASN A 138 -2.79 13.77 -3.83
CA ASN A 138 -1.52 13.95 -3.14
C ASN A 138 -1.56 13.52 -1.67
N TRP A 139 -2.75 13.19 -1.15
CA TRP A 139 -3.00 12.82 0.23
C TRP A 139 -3.48 11.38 0.35
N THR A 140 -3.26 10.81 1.52
CA THR A 140 -3.72 9.48 1.93
C THR A 140 -3.79 9.41 3.44
N HIS A 141 -4.08 8.24 4.01
CA HIS A 141 -4.03 8.08 5.46
C HIS A 141 -2.60 7.75 5.91
N SER A 142 -2.21 8.08 7.15
CA SER A 142 -0.91 7.62 7.68
C SER A 142 -0.78 6.10 7.68
N ALA A 143 0.47 5.61 7.66
CA ALA A 143 0.79 4.20 7.87
C ALA A 143 0.71 3.79 9.35
N GLU A 144 0.86 4.75 10.26
CA GLU A 144 0.91 4.54 11.71
C GLU A 144 -0.29 5.22 12.40
N VAL A 145 -0.82 4.56 13.44
CA VAL A 145 -1.81 5.17 14.33
C VAL A 145 -1.15 6.34 15.06
N ASN A 146 -1.87 7.46 15.13
CA ASN A 146 -1.43 8.78 15.57
C ASN A 146 -0.53 9.53 14.59
N GLY A 147 -0.33 9.00 13.38
CA GLY A 147 0.43 9.68 12.34
C GLY A 147 1.93 9.74 12.61
N THR A 148 2.60 10.69 11.95
CA THR A 148 4.05 10.86 12.01
C THR A 148 4.47 12.29 12.40
N PRO A 149 3.92 12.87 13.48
CA PRO A 149 4.17 14.27 13.82
C PRO A 149 5.68 14.54 14.01
N GLY A 150 6.18 15.52 13.26
CA GLY A 150 7.58 15.91 13.23
C GLY A 150 8.48 15.00 12.41
N SER A 151 7.93 14.09 11.60
CA SER A 151 8.67 13.11 10.82
C SER A 151 8.12 13.00 9.39
N ARG A 152 8.86 12.32 8.52
CA ARG A 152 8.41 12.07 7.16
C ARG A 152 7.29 11.02 7.16
N ASN A 153 6.12 11.38 6.62
CA ASN A 153 4.93 10.52 6.52
C ASN A 153 5.19 9.14 5.92
N PHE A 154 5.98 9.09 4.85
CA PHE A 154 6.28 7.86 4.14
C PHE A 154 7.76 7.82 3.78
N VAL A 155 8.41 6.69 4.06
CA VAL A 155 9.75 6.42 3.57
C VAL A 155 9.71 6.46 2.03
N PRO A 156 10.62 7.19 1.37
CA PRO A 156 10.71 7.13 -0.08
C PRO A 156 11.02 5.69 -0.46
N PHE A 157 10.25 5.15 -1.41
CA PHE A 157 10.47 3.82 -1.95
C PHE A 157 11.94 3.66 -2.36
N ASP A 158 12.68 2.81 -1.64
CA ASP A 158 14.02 2.40 -2.06
C ASP A 158 13.84 1.42 -3.21
N ALA A 159 14.00 1.93 -4.44
CA ALA A 159 13.86 1.17 -5.66
C ALA A 159 15.03 0.20 -5.91
N THR A 160 15.98 0.03 -4.96
CA THR A 160 17.02 -0.99 -5.09
C THR A 160 16.43 -2.39 -4.92
N PRO A 161 16.43 -3.24 -5.96
CA PRO A 161 15.92 -4.59 -5.85
C PRO A 161 16.75 -5.37 -4.84
N ARG A 162 16.11 -5.91 -3.81
CA ARG A 162 16.72 -6.95 -2.97
C ARG A 162 16.32 -8.30 -3.56
N GLU A 163 17.27 -8.96 -4.18
CA GLU A 163 17.07 -10.32 -4.66
C GLU A 163 17.12 -11.30 -3.48
N TYR A 164 16.05 -12.08 -3.32
CA TYR A 164 16.00 -13.21 -2.40
C TYR A 164 15.90 -14.49 -3.24
N SER A 165 16.96 -15.30 -3.28
CA SER A 165 16.88 -16.65 -3.86
C SER A 165 16.15 -17.58 -2.89
N LEU A 166 14.85 -17.83 -3.14
CA LEU A 166 14.04 -18.75 -2.33
C LEU A 166 14.49 -20.22 -2.47
N VAL A 167 14.74 -20.65 -3.71
CA VAL A 167 15.29 -21.97 -4.03
C VAL A 167 16.28 -21.79 -5.18
N ALA A 168 17.53 -22.19 -4.99
CA ALA A 168 18.54 -22.13 -6.05
C ALA A 168 18.19 -23.11 -7.19
N GLN A 169 18.54 -22.78 -8.42
CA GLN A 169 18.30 -23.65 -9.59
C GLN A 169 18.94 -25.04 -9.44
N ASN A 170 20.01 -25.13 -8.65
CA ASN A 170 20.71 -26.37 -8.28
C ASN A 170 20.55 -26.70 -6.80
N ALA A 171 19.44 -26.28 -6.18
CA ALA A 171 19.16 -26.57 -4.79
C ALA A 171 19.30 -28.07 -4.53
N GLU A 172 19.81 -28.40 -3.35
CA GLU A 172 19.97 -29.78 -2.93
C GLU A 172 18.62 -30.30 -2.45
N TRP A 173 18.06 -31.28 -3.16
CA TRP A 173 16.77 -31.89 -2.86
C TRP A 173 16.97 -33.24 -2.21
N ARG A 174 16.20 -33.52 -1.15
CA ARG A 174 16.01 -34.89 -0.66
C ARG A 174 14.96 -35.60 -1.50
N TYR A 175 15.24 -36.83 -1.91
CA TYR A 175 14.34 -37.61 -2.77
C TYR A 175 14.17 -39.04 -2.27
N GLN A 176 12.98 -39.59 -2.50
CA GLN A 176 12.71 -41.01 -2.25
C GLN A 176 13.09 -41.78 -3.52
N ALA A 177 13.98 -42.76 -3.38
CA ALA A 177 14.53 -43.54 -4.50
C ALA A 177 14.03 -45.00 -4.54
N ALA A 178 12.97 -45.34 -3.82
CA ALA A 178 12.42 -46.70 -3.77
C ALA A 178 11.19 -46.84 -4.67
N ASP A 179 11.02 -48.00 -5.29
CA ASP A 179 9.95 -48.26 -6.26
C ASP A 179 8.53 -48.18 -5.67
N ALA A 180 8.40 -48.22 -4.34
CA ALA A 180 7.13 -48.06 -3.65
C ALA A 180 6.93 -46.62 -3.20
N ALA A 181 5.74 -46.06 -3.42
CA ALA A 181 5.39 -44.73 -2.94
C ALA A 181 5.56 -44.62 -1.41
N PRO A 182 6.10 -43.50 -0.89
CA PRO A 182 6.17 -43.28 0.55
C PRO A 182 4.77 -43.22 1.17
N SER A 183 4.67 -43.52 2.47
CA SER A 183 3.40 -43.40 3.21
C SER A 183 2.89 -41.97 3.15
N SER A 184 1.57 -41.76 3.12
CA SER A 184 0.96 -40.42 3.00
C SER A 184 1.44 -39.40 4.05
N ALA A 185 2.01 -39.87 5.17
CA ALA A 185 2.65 -39.08 6.21
C ALA A 185 3.85 -38.24 5.73
N TRP A 186 4.44 -38.55 4.56
CA TRP A 186 5.54 -37.75 3.98
C TRP A 186 5.14 -36.29 3.71
N ARG A 187 3.83 -36.01 3.61
CA ARG A 187 3.28 -34.67 3.39
C ARG A 187 3.12 -33.84 4.67
N ASN A 188 3.35 -34.43 5.84
CA ASN A 188 3.23 -33.71 7.11
C ASN A 188 4.42 -32.76 7.29
N VAL A 189 4.18 -31.56 7.81
CA VAL A 189 5.22 -30.54 8.04
C VAL A 189 6.37 -31.03 8.94
N ASP A 190 6.08 -31.93 9.88
CA ASP A 190 7.06 -32.51 10.80
C ASP A 190 7.62 -33.87 10.32
N PHE A 191 7.42 -34.23 9.05
CA PHE A 191 7.94 -35.48 8.52
C PHE A 191 9.47 -35.47 8.50
N ASN A 192 10.07 -36.46 9.17
CA ASN A 192 11.51 -36.60 9.20
C ASN A 192 12.02 -37.35 7.96
N ASP A 193 12.52 -36.61 6.99
CA ASP A 193 13.13 -37.10 5.75
C ASP A 193 14.66 -37.21 5.81
N ALA A 194 15.29 -37.09 6.99
CA ALA A 194 16.75 -37.02 7.13
C ALA A 194 17.52 -38.23 6.58
N ASN A 195 16.84 -39.36 6.38
CA ASN A 195 17.43 -40.58 5.82
C ASN A 195 17.26 -40.69 4.29
N TRP A 196 16.61 -39.73 3.64
CA TRP A 196 16.46 -39.72 2.18
C TRP A 196 17.77 -39.28 1.52
N PRO A 197 18.17 -39.93 0.40
CA PRO A 197 19.24 -39.43 -0.45
C PRO A 197 19.02 -37.97 -0.83
N SER A 198 20.10 -37.20 -0.99
CA SER A 198 20.06 -35.82 -1.47
C SER A 198 20.91 -35.62 -2.72
N ALA A 199 20.45 -34.76 -3.63
CA ALA A 199 21.19 -34.39 -4.84
C ALA A 199 20.75 -33.00 -5.35
N PRO A 200 21.64 -32.24 -6.02
CA PRO A 200 21.26 -31.00 -6.68
C PRO A 200 20.31 -31.29 -7.86
N SER A 201 19.19 -30.58 -7.94
CA SER A 201 18.23 -30.72 -9.05
C SER A 201 17.47 -29.42 -9.31
N VAL A 202 16.94 -29.27 -10.53
CA VAL A 202 15.91 -28.27 -10.85
C VAL A 202 14.53 -28.76 -10.38
N LEU A 203 13.63 -27.83 -10.06
CA LEU A 203 12.22 -28.14 -9.79
C LEU A 203 11.53 -28.53 -11.10
N TYR A 204 10.96 -29.74 -11.18
CA TYR A 204 10.25 -30.24 -12.37
C TYR A 204 9.08 -31.15 -11.97
N ALA A 205 7.99 -31.13 -12.75
CA ALA A 205 6.82 -32.00 -12.56
C ALA A 205 6.36 -32.64 -13.89
N GLY A 206 6.18 -33.97 -13.95
CA GLY A 206 5.70 -34.67 -15.16
C GLY A 206 6.03 -36.18 -15.22
N GLN A 207 5.61 -36.87 -16.30
CA GLN A 207 5.98 -38.27 -16.57
C GLN A 207 7.32 -38.38 -17.31
N PHE A 208 8.20 -39.27 -16.83
CA PHE A 208 9.52 -39.54 -17.39
C PHE A 208 9.51 -40.68 -18.42
N PRO A 209 10.12 -40.52 -19.61
CA PRO A 209 10.49 -41.66 -20.46
C PRO A 209 11.84 -42.28 -20.06
N THR A 210 12.76 -41.50 -19.48
CA THR A 210 14.10 -41.91 -19.00
C THR A 210 14.62 -40.91 -17.94
N LEU A 211 15.44 -41.36 -16.99
CA LEU A 211 16.09 -40.55 -15.93
C LEU A 211 17.28 -39.70 -16.42
N GLU A 212 17.43 -39.47 -17.72
CA GLU A 212 18.34 -38.44 -18.23
C GLU A 212 17.54 -37.15 -18.46
N PRO A 213 17.84 -36.06 -17.74
CA PRO A 213 17.26 -34.76 -18.04
C PRO A 213 17.58 -34.39 -19.49
N PRO A 214 16.61 -33.93 -20.30
CA PRO A 214 16.94 -33.35 -21.58
C PRO A 214 17.84 -32.14 -21.35
N ALA A 215 19.06 -32.18 -21.87
CA ALA A 215 19.71 -30.95 -22.29
C ALA A 215 18.92 -30.48 -23.52
N ASP A 216 17.98 -29.56 -23.33
CA ASP A 216 17.42 -28.79 -24.44
C ASP A 216 18.29 -27.54 -24.62
N PRO A 217 19.25 -27.53 -25.55
CA PRO A 217 20.08 -26.36 -25.85
C PRO A 217 19.30 -25.22 -26.51
N GLY A 218 18.01 -25.39 -26.81
CA GLY A 218 17.12 -24.41 -27.41
C GLY A 218 15.99 -23.92 -26.49
N ALA A 219 15.88 -24.43 -25.26
CA ALA A 219 14.96 -23.89 -24.28
C ALA A 219 15.48 -22.50 -23.87
N ILE A 220 14.91 -21.46 -24.48
CA ILE A 220 14.93 -20.11 -23.91
C ILE A 220 14.41 -20.24 -22.47
N SER A 221 15.31 -20.11 -21.49
CA SER A 221 14.92 -19.89 -20.11
C SER A 221 14.12 -18.59 -20.10
N ALA A 222 12.80 -18.69 -20.13
CA ALA A 222 11.96 -17.55 -19.85
C ALA A 222 12.39 -17.04 -18.47
N THR A 223 13.03 -15.88 -18.42
CA THR A 223 13.23 -15.19 -17.15
C THR A 223 11.83 -14.92 -16.61
N SER A 224 11.48 -15.59 -15.50
CA SER A 224 10.20 -15.33 -14.86
C SER A 224 10.14 -13.84 -14.54
N PRO A 225 9.10 -13.12 -14.96
CA PRO A 225 8.98 -11.70 -14.65
C PRO A 225 9.01 -11.51 -13.14
N ASN A 226 9.76 -10.52 -12.67
CA ASN A 226 9.87 -10.25 -11.25
C ASN A 226 8.62 -9.51 -10.77
N ILE A 227 7.89 -10.15 -9.85
CA ILE A 227 6.71 -9.61 -9.17
C ILE A 227 7.04 -9.61 -7.67
N ASN A 228 7.11 -8.45 -7.03
CA ASN A 228 7.26 -8.42 -5.58
C ASN A 228 5.92 -8.72 -4.92
N ASN A 229 5.97 -9.49 -3.83
CA ASN A 229 4.82 -9.87 -3.02
C ASN A 229 3.61 -10.37 -3.82
N PRO A 230 3.76 -11.36 -4.73
CA PRO A 230 2.71 -11.74 -5.67
C PRO A 230 1.46 -12.33 -5.01
N SER A 231 1.59 -12.89 -3.80
CA SER A 231 0.49 -13.40 -2.98
C SER A 231 0.27 -12.62 -1.68
N PHE A 232 0.84 -11.40 -1.59
CA PHE A 232 0.57 -10.46 -0.51
C PHE A 232 1.06 -10.88 0.89
N GLU A 233 2.00 -11.81 0.98
CA GLU A 233 2.51 -12.42 2.23
C GLU A 233 3.64 -11.65 2.95
N LEU A 234 4.23 -10.62 2.34
CA LEU A 234 5.41 -9.92 2.90
C LEU A 234 5.13 -9.16 4.20
N ASN A 235 3.93 -8.63 4.37
CA ASN A 235 3.49 -7.95 5.59
C ASN A 235 2.24 -8.60 6.15
N SER A 236 1.94 -8.36 7.43
CA SER A 236 0.75 -8.90 8.11
C SER A 236 0.04 -7.79 8.87
N ASN A 237 -1.29 -7.82 8.92
CA ASN A 237 -2.10 -6.93 9.75
C ASN A 237 -2.94 -7.79 10.72
N ALA A 238 -2.92 -7.44 12.01
CA ALA A 238 -3.60 -8.19 13.08
C ALA A 238 -5.07 -7.78 13.28
N GLU A 239 -5.53 -6.70 12.65
CA GLU A 239 -6.88 -6.14 12.82
C GLU A 239 -7.76 -6.34 11.56
N VAL A 240 -8.68 -5.42 11.27
CA VAL A 240 -9.62 -5.47 10.13
C VAL A 240 -8.95 -5.48 8.75
N GLY A 241 -7.63 -5.22 8.69
CA GLY A 241 -6.80 -5.44 7.52
C GLY A 241 -6.41 -4.21 6.70
N TYR A 242 -6.97 -3.02 6.96
CA TYR A 242 -6.60 -1.80 6.21
C TYR A 242 -5.15 -1.39 6.43
N GLY A 243 -4.49 -0.92 5.38
CA GLY A 243 -3.10 -0.46 5.46
C GLY A 243 -2.32 -0.70 4.17
N GLN A 244 -1.00 -0.66 4.27
CA GLN A 244 -0.10 -0.87 3.15
C GLN A 244 -0.15 -2.34 2.67
N VAL A 245 -0.02 -2.55 1.36
CA VAL A 245 0.25 -3.85 0.75
C VAL A 245 1.69 -3.83 0.27
N ASP A 246 2.62 -4.42 1.02
CA ASP A 246 4.05 -4.29 0.72
C ASP A 246 4.39 -4.80 -0.68
N GLY A 247 5.26 -4.08 -1.40
CA GLY A 247 5.55 -4.39 -2.81
C GLY A 247 4.51 -3.91 -3.82
N TRP A 248 3.40 -3.30 -3.38
CA TRP A 248 2.36 -2.76 -4.26
C TRP A 248 2.05 -1.29 -3.95
N ASN A 249 1.89 -0.49 -4.99
CA ASN A 249 1.40 0.88 -4.89
C ASN A 249 -0.13 0.87 -4.83
N ALA A 250 -0.67 1.40 -3.74
CA ALA A 250 -2.10 1.44 -3.49
C ALA A 250 -2.71 2.84 -3.67
N ILE A 251 -3.90 2.91 -4.27
CA ILE A 251 -4.75 4.10 -4.34
C ILE A 251 -6.14 3.71 -3.81
N GLY A 252 -6.75 4.59 -3.03
CA GLY A 252 -8.04 4.34 -2.36
C GLY A 252 -7.88 3.46 -1.11
N THR A 253 -8.99 2.88 -0.66
CA THR A 253 -9.02 2.06 0.56
C THR A 253 -8.55 0.65 0.25
N THR A 254 -7.37 0.28 0.74
CA THR A 254 -6.77 -1.04 0.50
C THR A 254 -6.17 -1.62 1.77
N GLY A 255 -5.74 -2.87 1.69
CA GLY A 255 -4.99 -3.50 2.76
C GLY A 255 -4.83 -4.99 2.55
N ILE A 256 -4.35 -5.65 3.59
CA ILE A 256 -4.13 -7.09 3.65
C ILE A 256 -5.01 -7.70 4.72
N ASN A 257 -5.65 -8.83 4.41
CA ASN A 257 -6.59 -9.45 5.33
C ASN A 257 -6.27 -10.94 5.50
N PRO A 258 -6.01 -11.43 6.73
CA PRO A 258 -5.67 -12.82 6.95
C PRO A 258 -6.85 -13.75 6.65
N SER A 259 -6.58 -14.96 6.20
CA SER A 259 -7.60 -15.93 5.78
C SER A 259 -8.26 -16.70 6.94
N THR A 260 -7.93 -16.37 8.20
CA THR A 260 -8.46 -17.04 9.39
C THR A 260 -9.95 -16.74 9.57
N SER A 261 -10.77 -17.80 9.48
CA SER A 261 -12.22 -17.73 9.56
C SER A 261 -12.72 -17.01 10.81
N GLY A 262 -13.61 -16.04 10.64
CA GLY A 262 -14.32 -15.36 11.74
C GLY A 262 -13.63 -14.12 12.32
N GLN A 263 -12.46 -13.72 11.79
CA GLN A 263 -11.75 -12.50 12.22
C GLN A 263 -11.54 -11.47 11.10
N SER A 264 -11.76 -11.86 9.85
CA SER A 264 -11.36 -11.06 8.68
C SER A 264 -12.57 -10.64 7.83
N PRO A 265 -12.83 -9.33 7.67
CA PRO A 265 -14.01 -8.87 6.96
C PRO A 265 -13.94 -9.07 5.44
N PHE A 266 -12.77 -9.18 4.81
CA PHE A 266 -12.61 -9.20 3.35
C PHE A 266 -12.33 -10.59 2.77
N ALA A 267 -11.70 -11.48 3.55
CA ALA A 267 -11.54 -12.89 3.22
C ALA A 267 -12.65 -13.73 3.86
N ASP A 268 -13.92 -13.43 3.55
CA ASP A 268 -15.08 -13.87 4.34
C ASP A 268 -15.85 -15.08 3.80
N ASN A 269 -15.78 -15.35 2.49
CA ASN A 269 -16.66 -16.33 1.85
C ASN A 269 -15.95 -17.41 1.02
N GLY A 270 -14.64 -17.33 0.73
CA GLY A 270 -13.95 -18.31 -0.12
C GLY A 270 -12.63 -18.85 0.44
N GLN A 271 -12.09 -19.87 -0.22
CA GLN A 271 -10.77 -20.41 0.09
C GLN A 271 -9.67 -19.46 -0.43
N THR A 272 -8.73 -19.11 0.44
CA THR A 272 -7.59 -18.26 0.04
C THR A 272 -6.67 -19.05 -0.90
N PRO A 273 -6.39 -18.54 -2.12
CA PRO A 273 -5.70 -19.31 -3.16
C PRO A 273 -4.24 -19.66 -2.84
N ASP A 274 -3.53 -18.77 -2.17
CA ASP A 274 -2.12 -18.95 -1.79
C ASP A 274 -1.84 -18.31 -0.44
N GLY A 275 -0.96 -18.93 0.34
CA GLY A 275 -0.53 -18.41 1.63
C GLY A 275 -1.63 -18.34 2.70
N ARG A 276 -1.65 -17.23 3.43
CA ARG A 276 -2.44 -17.02 4.65
C ARG A 276 -3.21 -15.70 4.64
N GLN A 277 -3.16 -14.94 3.56
CA GLN A 277 -3.86 -13.66 3.45
C GLN A 277 -4.17 -13.29 1.99
N ILE A 278 -5.00 -12.26 1.85
CA ILE A 278 -5.31 -11.62 0.56
C ILE A 278 -5.05 -10.13 0.66
N ALA A 279 -4.84 -9.47 -0.47
CA ALA A 279 -5.01 -8.03 -0.55
C ALA A 279 -6.45 -7.68 -0.95
N PHE A 280 -6.96 -6.55 -0.49
CA PHE A 280 -8.29 -6.06 -0.87
C PHE A 280 -8.27 -4.61 -1.35
N ILE A 281 -9.29 -4.26 -2.14
CA ILE A 281 -9.60 -2.89 -2.56
C ILE A 281 -11.08 -2.66 -2.19
N GLN A 282 -11.33 -1.73 -1.28
CA GLN A 282 -12.67 -1.30 -0.90
C GLN A 282 -13.01 0.02 -1.59
N GLY A 283 -14.24 0.10 -2.12
CA GLY A 283 -14.65 1.25 -2.93
C GLY A 283 -13.80 1.39 -4.20
N ARG A 284 -13.74 2.60 -4.76
CA ARG A 284 -12.87 2.88 -5.91
C ARG A 284 -11.41 2.91 -5.46
N GLY A 285 -10.55 2.18 -6.15
CA GLY A 285 -9.14 2.11 -5.80
C GLY A 285 -8.34 1.20 -6.73
N SER A 286 -7.07 1.02 -6.42
CA SER A 286 -6.18 0.17 -7.21
C SER A 286 -4.97 -0.33 -6.44
N LEU A 287 -4.44 -1.46 -6.89
CA LEU A 287 -3.10 -1.95 -6.58
C LEU A 287 -2.29 -1.99 -7.87
N SER A 288 -1.05 -1.51 -7.84
CA SER A 288 -0.17 -1.50 -9.00
C SER A 288 1.29 -1.75 -8.67
N GLN A 289 2.01 -2.33 -9.62
CA GLN A 289 3.45 -2.56 -9.50
C GLN A 289 4.07 -2.57 -10.90
N THR A 290 5.31 -2.08 -11.01
CA THR A 290 6.12 -2.27 -12.22
C THR A 290 6.69 -3.68 -12.24
N ILE A 291 6.27 -4.49 -13.21
CA ILE A 291 6.83 -5.81 -13.48
C ILE A 291 8.07 -5.63 -14.35
N THR A 292 9.14 -6.34 -14.03
CA THR A 292 10.44 -6.27 -14.74
C THR A 292 10.90 -7.66 -15.17
N GLY A 293 11.92 -7.75 -16.03
CA GLY A 293 12.45 -9.03 -16.51
C GLY A 293 11.62 -9.64 -17.65
N LEU A 294 10.88 -8.80 -18.39
CA LEU A 294 10.17 -9.21 -19.60
C LEU A 294 11.12 -9.21 -20.80
N GLU A 295 10.87 -10.11 -21.74
CA GLU A 295 11.50 -10.12 -23.05
C GLU A 295 10.55 -9.44 -24.05
N ILE A 296 11.06 -8.46 -24.80
CA ILE A 296 10.27 -7.76 -25.83
C ILE A 296 9.80 -8.78 -26.88
N ASP A 297 8.54 -8.65 -27.29
CA ASP A 297 7.82 -9.51 -28.24
C ASP A 297 7.52 -10.94 -27.72
N ALA A 298 7.88 -11.28 -26.48
CA ALA A 298 7.47 -12.54 -25.86
C ALA A 298 6.03 -12.50 -25.34
N GLU A 299 5.37 -13.65 -25.38
CA GLU A 299 4.01 -13.83 -24.84
C GLU A 299 4.05 -14.21 -23.36
N TYR A 300 3.23 -13.52 -22.58
CA TYR A 300 3.05 -13.73 -21.15
C TYR A 300 1.57 -13.86 -20.81
N GLN A 301 1.27 -14.37 -19.62
CA GLN A 301 -0.07 -14.35 -19.06
C GLN A 301 -0.04 -13.78 -17.64
N VAL A 302 -1.02 -12.94 -17.33
CA VAL A 302 -1.33 -12.55 -15.95
C VAL A 302 -2.42 -13.50 -15.46
N GLU A 303 -2.10 -14.29 -14.44
CA GLU A 303 -3.10 -15.06 -13.69
C GLU A 303 -3.44 -14.30 -12.41
N LEU A 304 -4.73 -14.02 -12.19
CA LEU A 304 -5.21 -13.31 -11.02
C LEU A 304 -6.36 -14.09 -10.39
N HIS A 305 -6.24 -14.34 -9.09
CA HIS A 305 -7.32 -14.88 -8.27
C HIS A 305 -8.01 -13.74 -7.55
N TYR A 306 -9.33 -13.62 -7.69
CA TYR A 306 -10.09 -12.48 -7.20
C TYR A 306 -11.47 -12.89 -6.69
N ASN A 307 -12.01 -12.09 -5.78
CA ASN A 307 -13.29 -12.35 -5.16
C ASN A 307 -13.95 -11.04 -4.69
N ALA A 308 -15.26 -11.10 -4.43
CA ALA A 308 -15.99 -10.04 -3.75
C ALA A 308 -16.39 -10.49 -2.35
N ARG A 309 -16.48 -9.52 -1.44
CA ARG A 309 -16.97 -9.73 -0.08
C ARG A 309 -18.47 -10.10 -0.10
N ASN A 310 -18.89 -11.02 0.76
CA ASN A 310 -20.30 -11.44 0.86
C ASN A 310 -21.04 -10.60 1.90
N CYS A 311 -21.09 -9.29 1.68
CA CYS A 311 -21.83 -8.39 2.55
C CYS A 311 -22.38 -7.16 1.82
N CYS A 312 -23.27 -6.45 2.50
CA CYS A 312 -23.46 -5.00 2.33
C CYS A 312 -24.06 -4.53 0.99
N GLY A 313 -24.49 -5.43 0.11
CA GLY A 313 -25.33 -5.13 -1.06
C GLY A 313 -24.63 -4.40 -2.22
N ALA A 314 -23.32 -4.16 -2.12
CA ALA A 314 -22.54 -3.54 -3.20
C ALA A 314 -21.89 -4.60 -4.08
N THR A 315 -21.93 -4.40 -5.40
CA THR A 315 -21.22 -5.25 -6.36
C THR A 315 -19.96 -4.51 -6.84
N PRO A 316 -18.76 -4.90 -6.39
CA PRO A 316 -17.52 -4.28 -6.84
C PRO A 316 -17.22 -4.69 -8.29
N THR A 317 -16.34 -3.93 -8.93
CA THR A 317 -15.81 -4.27 -10.24
C THR A 317 -14.32 -4.58 -10.15
N ILE A 318 -13.82 -5.37 -11.08
CA ILE A 318 -12.40 -5.58 -11.31
C ILE A 318 -12.03 -5.19 -12.74
N SER A 319 -10.92 -4.49 -12.89
CA SER A 319 -10.27 -4.23 -14.17
C SER A 319 -8.76 -4.40 -14.01
N VAL A 320 -8.12 -4.98 -15.03
CA VAL A 320 -6.68 -5.23 -15.04
C VAL A 320 -6.08 -4.65 -16.31
N SER A 321 -4.93 -3.99 -16.19
CA SER A 321 -4.17 -3.48 -17.33
C SER A 321 -2.68 -3.72 -17.14
N PHE A 322 -1.95 -3.84 -18.24
CA PHE A 322 -0.51 -3.96 -18.27
C PHE A 322 0.09 -2.96 -19.26
N GLY A 323 1.04 -2.12 -18.83
CA GLY A 323 1.67 -1.13 -19.70
C GLY A 323 0.67 -0.14 -20.33
N GLY A 324 -0.48 0.09 -19.70
CA GLY A 324 -1.59 0.89 -20.23
C GLY A 324 -2.56 0.13 -21.15
N GLN A 325 -2.26 -1.10 -21.56
CA GLN A 325 -3.20 -1.96 -22.29
C GLN A 325 -4.19 -2.60 -21.31
N VAL A 326 -5.48 -2.44 -21.55
CA VAL A 326 -6.53 -3.14 -20.78
C VAL A 326 -6.49 -4.62 -21.11
N LEU A 327 -6.24 -5.45 -20.10
CA LEU A 327 -6.21 -6.91 -20.18
C LEU A 327 -7.54 -7.53 -19.75
N LEU A 328 -8.17 -6.94 -18.71
CA LEU A 328 -9.53 -7.25 -18.27
C LEU A 328 -10.31 -5.94 -18.18
N ALA A 329 -11.32 -5.83 -19.04
CA ALA A 329 -12.29 -4.73 -18.98
C ALA A 329 -13.05 -4.78 -17.63
N PRO A 330 -13.55 -3.63 -17.14
CA PRO A 330 -14.35 -3.59 -15.92
C PRO A 330 -15.45 -4.65 -15.89
N THR A 331 -15.34 -5.57 -14.93
CA THR A 331 -16.20 -6.74 -14.78
C THR A 331 -16.73 -6.78 -13.36
N ASN A 332 -18.04 -6.93 -13.19
CA ASN A 332 -18.63 -7.12 -11.86
C ASN A 332 -18.11 -8.42 -11.22
N VAL A 333 -17.83 -8.36 -9.92
CA VAL A 333 -17.37 -9.52 -9.16
C VAL A 333 -18.45 -9.95 -8.19
N GLU A 334 -18.89 -11.19 -8.33
CA GLU A 334 -19.84 -11.83 -7.40
C GLU A 334 -19.08 -12.61 -6.32
N PRO A 335 -19.56 -12.65 -5.06
CA PRO A 335 -18.93 -13.43 -4.00
C PRO A 335 -18.90 -14.93 -4.31
N VAL A 336 -17.86 -15.63 -3.87
CA VAL A 336 -17.76 -17.09 -3.99
C VAL A 336 -18.30 -17.75 -2.71
N GLU A 337 -19.34 -18.58 -2.80
CA GLU A 337 -20.04 -19.11 -1.62
C GLU A 337 -19.39 -20.39 -1.07
N GLY A 338 -18.23 -20.25 -0.43
CA GLY A 338 -17.45 -21.34 0.16
C GLY A 338 -16.55 -22.09 -0.83
N THR A 339 -16.49 -21.65 -2.08
CA THR A 339 -15.65 -22.23 -3.13
C THR A 339 -14.32 -21.49 -3.27
N ASP A 340 -13.50 -21.94 -4.22
CA ASP A 340 -12.30 -21.22 -4.63
C ASP A 340 -12.66 -19.84 -5.23
N TYR A 341 -11.71 -18.91 -5.18
CA TYR A 341 -11.84 -17.59 -5.78
C TYR A 341 -11.98 -17.69 -7.31
N HIS A 342 -12.51 -16.65 -7.95
CA HIS A 342 -12.53 -16.55 -9.41
C HIS A 342 -11.10 -16.45 -9.94
N VAL A 343 -10.85 -17.02 -11.11
CA VAL A 343 -9.53 -16.97 -11.77
C VAL A 343 -9.68 -16.28 -13.13
N ALA A 344 -8.86 -15.26 -13.36
CA ALA A 344 -8.70 -14.63 -14.67
C ALA A 344 -7.29 -14.92 -15.20
N ILE A 345 -7.22 -15.50 -16.40
CA ILE A 345 -5.98 -15.69 -17.15
C ILE A 345 -6.00 -14.75 -18.33
N MET A 346 -5.07 -13.80 -18.35
CA MET A 346 -5.05 -12.69 -19.29
C MET A 346 -3.74 -12.67 -20.09
N PRO A 347 -3.74 -13.13 -21.34
CA PRO A 347 -2.53 -13.11 -22.17
C PRO A 347 -2.19 -11.69 -22.64
N PHE A 348 -0.90 -11.39 -22.75
CA PHE A 348 -0.38 -10.19 -23.37
C PHE A 348 0.99 -10.42 -24.02
N THR A 349 1.35 -9.58 -24.99
CA THR A 349 2.70 -9.55 -25.57
C THR A 349 3.46 -8.38 -24.98
N ALA A 350 4.66 -8.63 -24.44
CA ALA A 350 5.47 -7.58 -23.85
C ALA A 350 6.02 -6.64 -24.94
N THR A 351 5.81 -5.33 -24.78
CA THR A 351 6.31 -4.30 -25.71
C THR A 351 7.58 -3.60 -25.19
N ALA A 352 7.98 -3.93 -23.96
CA ALA A 352 9.14 -3.40 -23.26
C ALA A 352 9.61 -4.43 -22.22
N GLU A 353 10.84 -4.29 -21.72
CA GLU A 353 11.44 -5.17 -20.71
C GLU A 353 10.81 -5.01 -19.30
N SER A 354 9.95 -4.00 -19.15
CA SER A 354 9.15 -3.76 -17.96
C SER A 354 7.83 -3.08 -18.30
N GLY A 355 6.86 -3.17 -17.40
CA GLY A 355 5.57 -2.48 -17.55
C GLY A 355 4.77 -2.49 -16.26
N GLN A 356 3.90 -1.50 -16.10
CA GLN A 356 3.03 -1.42 -14.92
C GLN A 356 1.88 -2.41 -15.05
N LEU A 357 1.77 -3.34 -14.10
CA LEU A 357 0.55 -4.08 -13.82
C LEU A 357 -0.33 -3.24 -12.89
N LEU A 358 -1.58 -3.03 -13.28
CA LEU A 358 -2.54 -2.22 -12.54
C LEU A 358 -3.86 -2.99 -12.41
N ILE A 359 -4.27 -3.27 -11.18
CA ILE A 359 -5.51 -3.93 -10.80
C ILE A 359 -6.39 -2.89 -10.12
N ARG A 360 -7.64 -2.73 -10.55
CA ARG A 360 -8.52 -1.65 -10.08
C ARG A 360 -9.91 -2.14 -9.74
N ASN A 361 -10.50 -1.49 -8.74
CA ASN A 361 -11.94 -1.39 -8.62
C ASN A 361 -12.38 0.00 -9.12
N VAL A 362 -13.14 0.02 -10.21
CA VAL A 362 -13.51 1.27 -10.92
C VAL A 362 -14.96 1.70 -10.68
N ALA A 363 -15.75 0.87 -10.01
CA ALA A 363 -17.14 1.13 -9.68
C ALA A 363 -17.59 0.22 -8.52
N SER A 364 -18.24 0.81 -7.52
CA SER A 364 -19.15 0.11 -6.61
C SER A 364 -20.56 0.57 -6.97
N THR A 365 -21.38 -0.29 -7.58
CA THR A 365 -22.82 -0.02 -7.63
C THR A 365 -23.41 -0.47 -6.30
N GLY A 366 -23.78 0.50 -5.47
CA GLY A 366 -24.46 0.33 -4.19
C GLY A 366 -25.41 1.51 -3.97
#